data_AF-A0A7W7EWV4-F1
#
_entry.id   AF-A0A7W7EWV4-F1
#
_cell.length_a   1.000
_cell.length_b   1.000
_cell.length_c   1.000
_cell.angle_alpha   90.00
_cell.angle_beta   90.00
_cell.angle_gamma   90.00
#
_symmetry.space_group_name_H-M   'P 1'
#
loop_
_entity.id
_entity.type
_entity.pdbx_description
1 polymer ?
#
loop_
_entity_poly.entity_id
_entity_poly.type
_entity_poly.pdbx_seq_one_letter_code
_entity_poly.pdbx_strand_id
1 'polypeptide(L)'
;MSRPKSRFRPADYAETSARMTCRELRTHYHASSEQVAQWNKEVGRERRPNASRQPAPMPADFAEHAGLKLEELTEMYGRAVGVLRRWRIEAGYVPVKKEPVQPAPKARPAPIQLPVSRTITGVGAATPFHRDMSEAGQAADYLRQFGAVWRCTATGRPDPKGKFWRRGHAVLSDPEIIERAEWMRNRRMAA
;
A
#
# COMPACT_ATOMS: atom_id res chain seq x y z
N MET A 1 22.39 -3.67 -7.47
CA MET A 1 23.11 -2.73 -8.36
C MET A 1 22.14 -1.66 -8.87
N SER A 2 22.15 -0.46 -8.27
CA SER A 2 21.33 0.67 -8.75
C SER A 2 21.99 1.26 -9.99
N ARG A 3 21.35 1.14 -11.15
CA ARG A 3 21.82 1.77 -12.40
C ARG A 3 21.57 3.28 -12.34
N PRO A 4 22.50 4.11 -12.86
CA PRO A 4 22.31 5.56 -12.90
C PRO A 4 21.04 5.88 -13.71
N LYS A 5 20.12 6.64 -13.11
CA LYS A 5 18.95 7.18 -13.82
C LYS A 5 19.46 8.16 -14.87
N SER A 6 19.69 7.69 -16.09
CA SER A 6 19.96 8.59 -17.22
C SER A 6 18.73 9.46 -17.43
N ARG A 7 18.85 10.74 -17.09
CA ARG A 7 17.81 11.75 -17.36
C ARG A 7 17.77 12.14 -18.83
N PHE A 8 18.79 11.77 -19.60
CA PHE A 8 18.93 12.20 -20.97
C PHE A 8 17.99 11.42 -21.89
N ARG A 9 17.18 12.16 -22.65
CA ARG A 9 16.31 11.61 -23.69
C ARG A 9 17.16 11.18 -24.90
N PRO A 10 17.06 9.94 -25.39
CA PRO A 10 17.70 9.53 -26.64
C PRO A 10 17.23 10.39 -27.82
N ALA A 11 18.13 10.68 -28.78
CA ALA A 11 17.82 11.56 -29.92
C ALA A 11 16.76 10.97 -30.87
N ASP A 12 16.74 9.65 -31.00
CA ASP A 12 15.81 8.85 -31.81
C ASP A 12 14.43 8.66 -31.14
N TYR A 13 14.28 9.10 -29.88
CA TYR A 13 13.07 8.82 -29.09
C TYR A 13 11.79 9.38 -29.74
N ALA A 14 11.87 10.57 -30.35
CA ALA A 14 10.69 11.20 -30.96
C ALA A 14 10.08 10.31 -32.06
N GLU A 15 10.90 9.77 -32.95
CA GLU A 15 10.46 8.89 -34.04
C GLU A 15 9.96 7.54 -33.54
N THR A 16 10.68 6.91 -32.62
CA THR A 16 10.31 5.60 -32.06
C THR A 16 9.03 5.69 -31.23
N SER A 17 8.86 6.79 -30.49
CA SER A 17 7.67 7.02 -29.67
C SER A 17 6.39 7.11 -30.50
N ALA A 18 6.45 7.59 -31.74
CA ALA A 18 5.29 7.64 -32.63
C ALA A 18 4.76 6.23 -32.98
N ARG A 19 5.65 5.23 -33.05
CA ARG A 19 5.34 3.87 -33.51
C ARG A 19 5.02 2.90 -32.39
N MET A 20 5.57 3.11 -31.20
CA MET A 20 5.48 2.16 -30.08
C MET A 20 4.55 2.63 -28.94
N THR A 21 4.02 1.66 -28.20
CA THR A 21 3.30 1.87 -26.94
C THR A 21 4.27 2.20 -25.80
N CYS A 22 3.77 2.81 -24.71
CA CYS A 22 4.61 3.11 -23.53
C CYS A 22 5.28 1.86 -22.93
N ARG A 23 4.63 0.68 -23.02
CA ARG A 23 5.21 -0.57 -22.53
C ARG A 23 6.40 -0.99 -23.37
N GLU A 24 6.27 -0.95 -24.69
CA GLU A 24 7.34 -1.29 -25.63
C GLU A 24 8.51 -0.32 -25.51
N LEU A 25 8.25 0.98 -25.38
CA LEU A 25 9.29 2.00 -25.18
C LEU A 25 10.12 1.75 -23.91
N ARG A 26 9.48 1.31 -22.81
CA ARG A 26 10.19 0.94 -21.58
C ARG A 26 11.13 -0.24 -21.79
N THR A 27 10.68 -1.24 -22.54
CA THR A 27 11.50 -2.42 -22.86
C THR A 27 12.65 -2.03 -23.80
N HIS A 28 12.35 -1.29 -24.87
CA HIS A 28 13.32 -0.89 -25.90
C HIS A 28 14.46 -0.03 -25.33
N TYR A 29 14.13 0.99 -24.54
CA TYR A 29 15.13 1.89 -23.95
C TYR A 29 15.58 1.48 -22.55
N HIS A 30 15.14 0.32 -22.03
CA HIS A 30 15.36 -0.13 -20.66
C HIS A 30 15.09 0.96 -19.60
N ALA A 31 14.05 1.75 -19.83
CA ALA A 31 13.72 2.94 -19.04
C ALA A 31 12.54 2.67 -18.09
N SER A 32 12.49 3.45 -16.99
CA SER A 32 11.35 3.43 -16.08
C SER A 32 10.11 4.08 -16.70
N SER A 33 8.92 3.76 -16.17
CA SER A 33 7.66 4.39 -16.61
C SER A 33 7.69 5.92 -16.44
N GLU A 34 8.34 6.42 -15.39
CA GLU A 34 8.47 7.85 -15.12
C GLU A 34 9.33 8.55 -16.16
N GLN A 35 10.46 7.95 -16.55
CA GLN A 35 11.33 8.49 -17.61
C GLN A 35 10.60 8.56 -18.95
N VAL A 36 9.92 7.47 -19.35
CA VAL A 36 9.13 7.44 -20.60
C VAL A 36 7.99 8.47 -20.55
N ALA A 37 7.34 8.66 -19.39
CA ALA A 37 6.32 9.69 -19.24
C ALA A 37 6.88 11.12 -19.37
N GLN A 38 8.05 11.38 -18.78
CA GLN A 38 8.75 12.66 -18.91
C GLN A 38 9.16 12.92 -20.36
N TRP A 39 9.76 11.94 -21.05
CA TRP A 39 10.15 12.09 -22.45
C TRP A 39 8.95 12.28 -23.37
N ASN A 40 7.82 11.60 -23.11
CA ASN A 40 6.57 11.86 -23.83
C ASN A 40 6.08 13.30 -23.64
N LYS A 41 6.19 13.86 -22.43
CA LYS A 41 5.85 15.26 -22.16
C LYS A 41 6.75 16.22 -22.93
N GLU A 42 8.05 15.96 -23.00
CA GLU A 42 9.03 16.79 -23.73
C GLU A 42 8.86 16.75 -25.25
N VAL A 43 8.34 15.66 -25.81
CA VAL A 43 8.01 15.55 -27.24
C VAL A 43 6.59 16.08 -27.54
N GLY A 44 5.85 16.55 -26.52
CA GLY A 44 4.46 16.99 -26.68
C GLY A 44 3.49 15.85 -26.98
N ARG A 45 3.88 14.59 -26.73
CA ARG A 45 3.00 13.44 -26.87
C ARG A 45 2.06 13.42 -25.67
N GLU A 46 0.89 13.99 -25.85
CA GLU A 46 -0.17 13.87 -24.85
C GLU A 46 -0.48 12.40 -24.61
N ARG A 47 -0.67 12.05 -23.34
CA ARG A 47 -1.07 10.71 -22.96
C ARG A 47 -2.41 10.46 -23.65
N ARG A 48 -2.43 9.56 -24.65
CA ARG A 48 -3.68 9.16 -25.32
C ARG A 48 -4.73 8.97 -24.23
N PRO A 49 -5.85 9.72 -24.27
CA PRO A 49 -6.91 9.52 -23.30
C PRO A 49 -7.23 8.05 -23.35
N ASN A 50 -7.13 7.37 -22.21
CA ASN A 50 -7.30 5.93 -22.19
C ASN A 50 -8.72 5.68 -22.73
N ALA A 51 -8.84 5.12 -23.93
CA ALA A 51 -10.14 4.95 -24.58
C ALA A 51 -11.06 4.04 -23.73
N SER A 52 -10.46 3.13 -22.94
CA SER A 52 -11.20 2.34 -21.94
C SER A 52 -11.73 3.15 -20.74
N ARG A 53 -11.25 4.39 -20.56
CA ARG A 53 -11.79 5.36 -19.58
C ARG A 53 -12.87 6.26 -20.17
N GLN A 54 -13.15 6.19 -21.48
CA GLN A 54 -14.33 6.91 -21.97
C GLN A 54 -15.55 6.27 -21.31
N PRO A 55 -16.29 7.04 -20.49
CA PRO A 55 -17.45 6.52 -19.80
C PRO A 55 -18.44 6.00 -20.83
N ALA A 56 -18.86 4.73 -20.72
CA ALA A 56 -19.91 4.21 -21.59
C ALA A 56 -21.15 5.13 -21.52
N PRO A 57 -21.74 5.51 -22.66
CA PRO A 57 -22.90 6.39 -22.68
C PRO A 57 -24.08 5.73 -21.97
N MET A 58 -24.87 6.52 -21.24
CA MET A 58 -26.06 6.03 -20.54
C MET A 58 -27.15 5.63 -21.56
N PRO A 59 -27.67 4.40 -21.51
CA PRO A 59 -28.84 4.00 -22.31
C PRO A 59 -30.07 4.85 -21.97
N ALA A 60 -30.91 5.17 -22.96
CA ALA A 60 -32.08 6.04 -22.77
C ALA A 60 -33.13 5.45 -21.82
N ASP A 61 -33.25 4.13 -21.80
CA ASP A 61 -34.14 3.33 -20.96
C ASP A 61 -33.63 3.16 -19.51
N PHE A 62 -32.38 3.56 -19.23
CA PHE A 62 -31.78 3.35 -17.91
C PHE A 62 -32.52 4.11 -16.80
N ALA A 63 -33.06 5.29 -17.12
CA ALA A 63 -33.76 6.14 -16.14
C ALA A 63 -34.98 5.44 -15.52
N GLU A 64 -35.71 4.63 -16.31
CA GLU A 64 -36.87 3.87 -15.85
C GLU A 64 -36.48 2.76 -14.85
N HIS A 65 -35.28 2.21 -15.00
CA HIS A 65 -34.75 1.11 -14.19
C HIS A 65 -33.88 1.56 -13.02
N ALA A 66 -33.59 2.85 -12.89
CA ALA A 66 -32.63 3.38 -11.91
C ALA A 66 -32.97 3.01 -10.45
N GLY A 67 -34.24 2.73 -10.15
CA GLY A 67 -34.75 2.31 -8.84
C GLY A 67 -34.51 0.85 -8.44
N LEU A 68 -34.11 -0.02 -9.36
CA LEU A 68 -33.89 -1.45 -9.10
C LEU A 68 -32.68 -1.70 -8.18
N LYS A 69 -32.34 -2.96 -7.85
CA LYS A 69 -31.08 -3.26 -7.16
C LYS A 69 -29.90 -3.20 -8.14
N LEU A 70 -28.70 -2.91 -7.62
CA LEU A 70 -27.49 -2.83 -8.47
C LEU A 70 -27.14 -4.19 -9.11
N GLU A 71 -27.47 -5.29 -8.45
CA GLU A 71 -27.27 -6.66 -8.96
C GLU A 71 -28.15 -6.92 -10.19
N GLU A 72 -29.45 -6.61 -10.09
CA GLU A 72 -30.41 -6.73 -11.20
C GLU A 72 -29.99 -5.85 -12.40
N LEU A 73 -29.52 -4.63 -12.15
CA LEU A 73 -28.98 -3.77 -13.21
C LEU A 73 -27.69 -4.30 -13.84
N THR A 74 -26.87 -5.02 -13.07
CA THR A 74 -25.63 -5.62 -13.57
C THR A 74 -25.95 -6.78 -14.52
N GLU A 75 -26.95 -7.58 -14.18
CA GLU A 75 -27.43 -8.67 -15.02
C GLU A 75 -28.10 -8.15 -16.31
N MET A 76 -28.96 -7.14 -16.20
CA MET A 76 -29.70 -6.58 -17.35
C MET A 76 -28.81 -5.83 -18.35
N TYR A 77 -27.86 -5.02 -17.87
CA TYR A 77 -27.01 -4.19 -18.74
C TYR A 77 -25.61 -4.75 -19.00
N GLY A 78 -25.19 -5.80 -18.27
CA GLY A 78 -23.86 -6.39 -18.41
C GLY A 78 -22.71 -5.41 -18.11
N ARG A 79 -22.93 -4.44 -17.21
CA ARG A 79 -21.95 -3.39 -16.87
C ARG A 79 -21.48 -3.49 -15.43
N ALA A 80 -20.23 -3.09 -15.21
CA ALA A 80 -19.66 -3.01 -13.86
C ALA A 80 -20.44 -2.01 -12.99
N VAL A 81 -20.58 -2.33 -11.70
CA VAL A 81 -21.32 -1.55 -10.70
C VAL A 81 -20.94 -0.07 -10.67
N GLY A 82 -19.66 0.26 -10.90
CA GLY A 82 -19.19 1.64 -10.96
C GLY A 82 -19.82 2.47 -12.09
N VAL A 83 -20.06 1.86 -13.26
CA VAL A 83 -20.74 2.51 -14.40
C VAL A 83 -22.21 2.74 -14.06
N LEU A 84 -22.88 1.74 -13.49
CA LEU A 84 -24.29 1.81 -13.11
C LEU A 84 -24.54 2.87 -12.02
N ARG A 85 -23.64 2.99 -11.04
CA ARG A 85 -23.70 4.05 -10.03
C ARG A 85 -23.60 5.44 -10.64
N ARG A 86 -22.72 5.62 -11.62
CA ARG A 86 -22.57 6.89 -12.34
C ARG A 86 -23.85 7.21 -13.13
N TRP A 87 -24.37 6.25 -13.89
CA TRP A 87 -25.63 6.42 -14.62
C TRP A 87 -26.81 6.74 -13.69
N ARG A 88 -26.87 6.16 -12.48
CA ARG A 88 -27.89 6.54 -11.48
C ARG A 88 -27.80 8.01 -11.09
N ILE A 89 -26.59 8.52 -10.87
CA ILE A 89 -26.38 9.94 -10.55
C ILE A 89 -26.78 10.81 -11.76
N GLU A 90 -26.38 10.45 -12.98
CA GLU A 90 -26.74 11.15 -14.22
C GLU A 90 -28.26 11.14 -14.46
N ALA A 91 -28.95 10.06 -14.09
CA ALA A 91 -30.41 9.94 -14.14
C ALA A 91 -31.13 10.61 -12.96
N GLY A 92 -30.42 11.29 -12.05
CA GLY A 92 -31.01 11.99 -10.91
C GLY A 92 -31.44 11.10 -9.74
N TYR A 93 -31.06 9.82 -9.73
CA TYR A 93 -31.35 8.92 -8.61
C TYR A 93 -30.48 9.28 -7.39
N VAL A 94 -31.12 9.85 -6.37
CA VAL A 94 -30.50 10.09 -5.07
C VAL A 94 -30.62 8.80 -4.26
N PRO A 95 -29.50 8.14 -3.89
CA PRO A 95 -29.57 6.97 -3.04
C PRO A 95 -30.23 7.38 -1.72
N VAL A 96 -31.41 6.80 -1.44
CA VAL A 96 -32.04 6.94 -0.12
C VAL A 96 -31.00 6.47 0.87
N LYS A 97 -30.49 7.39 1.69
CA LYS A 97 -29.58 7.08 2.78
C LYS A 97 -30.35 6.09 3.64
N LYS A 98 -30.02 4.80 3.51
CA LYS A 98 -30.60 3.78 4.36
C LYS A 98 -30.32 4.27 5.77
N GLU A 99 -31.38 4.65 6.50
CA GLU A 99 -31.20 5.01 7.91
C GLU A 99 -30.36 3.91 8.51
N PRO A 100 -29.31 4.25 9.27
CA PRO A 100 -28.49 3.24 9.89
C PRO A 100 -29.45 2.37 10.68
N VAL A 101 -29.77 1.21 10.13
CA VAL A 101 -30.52 0.17 10.83
C VAL A 101 -29.63 -0.04 12.02
N GLN A 102 -30.07 0.45 13.18
CA GLN A 102 -29.36 0.26 14.42
C GLN A 102 -29.09 -1.23 14.43
N PRO A 103 -27.82 -1.66 14.32
CA PRO A 103 -27.54 -3.08 14.17
C PRO A 103 -28.23 -3.72 15.36
N ALA A 104 -29.21 -4.59 15.08
CA ALA A 104 -29.96 -5.29 16.11
C ALA A 104 -28.91 -5.70 17.14
N PRO A 105 -29.05 -5.26 18.41
CA PRO A 105 -27.97 -5.32 19.39
C PRO A 105 -27.40 -6.70 19.27
N LYS A 106 -26.20 -6.82 18.67
CA LYS A 106 -25.63 -8.13 18.39
C LYS A 106 -25.68 -8.80 19.73
N ALA A 107 -26.51 -9.85 19.87
CA ALA A 107 -26.55 -10.64 21.08
C ALA A 107 -25.08 -10.94 21.31
N ARG A 108 -24.50 -10.30 22.33
CA ARG A 108 -23.08 -10.47 22.59
C ARG A 108 -22.95 -11.98 22.64
N PRO A 109 -22.13 -12.62 21.79
CA PRO A 109 -21.86 -14.04 22.00
C PRO A 109 -21.54 -14.14 23.48
N ALA A 110 -22.25 -15.04 24.17
CA ALA A 110 -22.16 -15.16 25.63
C ALA A 110 -20.68 -14.99 26.00
N PRO A 111 -20.34 -14.08 26.92
CA PRO A 111 -18.95 -13.78 27.21
C PRO A 111 -18.26 -15.12 27.37
N ILE A 112 -17.29 -15.40 26.47
CA ILE A 112 -16.41 -16.54 26.66
C ILE A 112 -15.91 -16.33 28.07
N GLN A 113 -16.24 -17.25 28.98
CA GLN A 113 -15.72 -17.26 30.33
C GLN A 113 -14.23 -17.58 30.21
N LEU A 114 -13.47 -16.60 29.74
CA LEU A 114 -12.05 -16.56 29.91
C LEU A 114 -11.86 -16.48 31.43
N PRO A 115 -11.04 -17.38 32.01
CA PRO A 115 -10.77 -17.34 33.45
C PRO A 115 -10.36 -15.92 33.82
N VAL A 116 -10.97 -15.42 34.91
CA VAL A 116 -10.74 -14.09 35.48
C VAL A 116 -9.25 -13.95 35.83
N SER A 117 -8.46 -13.51 34.87
CA SER A 117 -7.15 -12.94 35.13
C SER A 117 -7.34 -11.48 35.48
N ARG A 118 -7.43 -11.25 36.80
CA ARG A 118 -7.19 -10.03 37.56
C ARG A 118 -6.87 -8.75 36.74
N THR A 119 -7.76 -7.77 36.85
CA THR A 119 -7.45 -6.34 37.02
C THR A 119 -6.19 -5.81 36.33
N ILE A 120 -6.34 -5.24 35.13
CA ILE A 120 -5.40 -4.25 34.61
C ILE A 120 -5.88 -2.87 35.08
N THR A 121 -5.61 -2.59 36.35
CA THR A 121 -5.64 -1.24 36.92
C THR A 121 -4.22 -0.91 37.33
N GLY A 122 -3.59 -0.01 36.58
CA GLY A 122 -2.40 0.71 37.03
C GLY A 122 -1.06 0.17 36.52
N VAL A 123 -0.27 1.13 36.01
CA VAL A 123 1.19 1.21 36.15
C VAL A 123 2.01 0.05 35.57
N GLY A 124 2.78 0.35 34.52
CA GLY A 124 4.23 0.09 34.51
C GLY A 124 4.72 -1.27 35.00
N ALA A 125 3.98 -2.35 34.76
CA ALA A 125 4.49 -3.70 34.95
C ALA A 125 5.39 -4.00 33.76
N ALA A 126 6.63 -3.54 33.87
CA ALA A 126 7.75 -4.22 33.29
C ALA A 126 7.58 -5.71 33.61
N THR A 127 7.04 -6.49 32.66
CA THR A 127 7.70 -7.75 32.42
C THR A 127 9.16 -7.35 32.24
N PRO A 128 10.10 -7.90 33.01
CA PRO A 128 11.48 -7.73 32.68
C PRO A 128 11.64 -8.47 31.35
N PHE A 129 11.30 -7.79 30.23
CA PHE A 129 12.00 -7.98 28.99
C PHE A 129 13.43 -7.80 29.43
N HIS A 130 14.10 -8.94 29.62
CA HIS A 130 15.48 -8.99 30.00
C HIS A 130 16.18 -8.06 29.01
N ARG A 131 16.54 -6.86 29.48
CA ARG A 131 17.14 -5.86 28.62
C ARG A 131 18.42 -6.51 28.17
N ASP A 132 18.50 -6.70 26.88
CA ASP A 132 19.63 -7.36 26.29
C ASP A 132 20.81 -6.40 26.38
N MET A 133 21.64 -6.59 27.41
CA MET A 133 22.77 -5.71 27.70
C MET A 133 23.95 -5.97 26.75
N SER A 134 23.85 -6.95 25.86
CA SER A 134 24.85 -7.17 24.82
C SER A 134 24.96 -5.96 23.89
N GLU A 135 26.09 -5.84 23.20
CA GLU A 135 26.33 -4.77 22.22
C GLU A 135 25.25 -4.73 21.12
N ALA A 136 24.83 -5.90 20.63
CA ALA A 136 23.74 -6.01 19.67
C ALA A 136 22.39 -5.55 20.24
N GLY A 137 22.12 -5.83 21.53
CA GLY A 137 20.93 -5.35 22.23
C GLY A 137 20.91 -3.83 22.37
N GLN A 138 22.04 -3.22 22.73
CA GLN A 138 22.19 -1.76 22.79
C GLN A 138 22.05 -1.10 21.41
N ALA A 139 22.62 -1.72 20.36
CA ALA A 139 22.45 -1.28 18.98
C ALA A 139 20.97 -1.35 18.53
N ALA A 140 20.26 -2.43 18.89
CA ALA A 140 18.83 -2.57 18.63
C ALA A 140 18.01 -1.51 19.36
N ASP A 141 18.29 -1.23 20.64
CA ASP A 141 17.63 -0.17 21.41
C ASP A 141 17.83 1.21 20.79
N TYR A 142 19.03 1.52 20.29
CA TYR A 142 19.27 2.75 19.55
C TYR A 142 18.42 2.81 18.27
N LEU A 143 18.36 1.72 17.50
CA LEU A 143 17.58 1.66 16.26
C LEU A 143 16.06 1.73 16.47
N ARG A 144 15.55 1.37 17.66
CA ARG A 144 14.12 1.46 18.00
C ARG A 144 13.57 2.89 17.95
N GLN A 145 14.42 3.89 18.11
CA GLN A 145 14.05 5.30 17.94
C GLN A 145 13.60 5.63 16.51
N PHE A 146 13.99 4.82 15.52
CA PHE A 146 13.72 5.03 14.10
C PHE A 146 12.74 4.02 13.50
N GLY A 147 12.14 3.15 14.32
CA GLY A 147 11.18 2.15 13.88
C GLY A 147 11.26 0.85 14.67
N ALA A 148 10.32 -0.06 14.42
CA ALA A 148 10.21 -1.30 15.18
C ALA A 148 11.39 -2.26 14.90
N VAL A 149 12.02 -2.73 15.99
CA VAL A 149 13.13 -3.70 16.00
C VAL A 149 12.88 -4.75 17.08
N TRP A 150 12.89 -6.03 16.71
CA TRP A 150 12.63 -7.14 17.62
C TRP A 150 13.47 -8.38 17.30
N ARG A 151 13.69 -9.25 18.29
CA ARG A 151 14.40 -10.53 18.12
C ARG A 151 13.55 -11.51 17.29
N CYS A 152 14.20 -12.24 16.39
CA CYS A 152 13.55 -13.20 15.50
C CYS A 152 14.42 -14.43 15.21
N THR A 153 13.80 -15.44 14.61
CA THR A 153 14.50 -16.57 14.00
C THR A 153 15.19 -16.17 12.69
N ALA A 154 16.03 -17.05 12.12
CA ALA A 154 16.64 -16.85 10.81
C ALA A 154 15.61 -16.64 9.67
N THR A 155 14.38 -17.14 9.85
CA THR A 155 13.27 -16.98 8.91
C THR A 155 12.46 -15.70 9.13
N GLY A 156 12.84 -14.86 10.11
CA GLY A 156 12.17 -13.60 10.42
C GLY A 156 10.88 -13.73 11.25
N ARG A 157 10.59 -14.91 11.81
CA ARG A 157 9.48 -15.10 12.75
C ARG A 157 9.86 -14.54 14.13
N PRO A 158 8.95 -13.82 14.81
CA PRO A 158 9.24 -13.28 16.14
C PRO A 158 9.62 -14.39 17.13
N ASP A 159 10.74 -14.22 17.81
CA ASP A 159 11.23 -15.13 18.85
C ASP A 159 12.05 -14.30 19.86
N PRO A 160 11.59 -14.15 21.12
CA PRO A 160 12.31 -13.38 22.13
C PRO A 160 13.75 -13.87 22.40
N LYS A 161 14.03 -15.15 22.16
CA LYS A 161 15.36 -15.75 22.33
C LYS A 161 16.10 -15.95 20.99
N GLY A 162 15.56 -15.39 19.91
CA GLY A 162 16.13 -15.52 18.57
C GLY A 162 17.54 -14.91 18.47
N LYS A 163 18.41 -15.50 17.64
CA LYS A 163 19.76 -14.98 17.40
C LYS A 163 19.82 -13.85 16.37
N PHE A 164 18.69 -13.55 15.73
CA PHE A 164 18.60 -12.53 14.69
C PHE A 164 17.69 -11.40 15.13
N TRP A 165 17.80 -10.27 14.43
CA TRP A 165 17.01 -9.07 14.63
C TRP A 165 16.23 -8.74 13.38
N ARG A 166 14.95 -8.46 13.53
CA ARG A 166 14.11 -7.98 12.44
C ARG A 166 13.94 -6.48 12.52
N ARG A 167 14.25 -5.80 11.41
CA ARG A 167 13.99 -4.37 11.22
C ARG A 167 13.26 -4.18 9.88
N GLY A 168 11.96 -3.91 9.96
CA GLY A 168 11.09 -3.88 8.79
C GLY A 168 11.04 -5.24 8.07
N HIS A 169 11.53 -5.27 6.83
CA HIS A 169 11.59 -6.48 5.99
C HIS A 169 12.96 -7.18 6.02
N ALA A 170 13.96 -6.62 6.69
CA ALA A 170 15.29 -7.22 6.79
C ALA A 170 15.43 -8.05 8.08
N VAL A 171 16.08 -9.21 7.96
CA VAL A 171 16.57 -10.02 9.07
C VAL A 171 18.08 -9.80 9.14
N LEU A 172 18.58 -9.37 10.28
CA LEU A 172 19.96 -8.97 10.53
C LEU A 172 20.54 -9.88 11.62
N SER A 173 21.79 -10.27 11.46
CA SER A 173 22.61 -10.87 12.50
C SER A 173 23.09 -9.81 13.50
N ASP A 174 23.68 -10.25 14.63
CA ASP A 174 24.24 -9.37 15.66
C ASP A 174 25.28 -8.35 15.10
N PRO A 175 26.29 -8.72 14.29
CA PRO A 175 27.22 -7.73 13.73
C PRO A 175 26.54 -6.76 12.75
N GLU A 176 25.58 -7.23 11.95
CA GLU A 176 24.87 -6.39 10.98
C GLU A 176 23.97 -5.35 11.66
N ILE A 177 23.36 -5.66 12.80
CA ILE A 177 22.56 -4.67 13.54
C ILE A 177 23.44 -3.61 14.19
N ILE A 178 24.65 -3.98 14.64
CA ILE A 178 25.65 -3.06 15.19
C ILE A 178 26.12 -2.09 14.10
N GLU A 179 26.61 -2.62 12.97
CA GLU A 179 27.05 -1.81 11.82
C GLU A 179 25.94 -0.86 11.34
N ARG A 180 24.69 -1.37 11.31
CA ARG A 180 23.53 -0.56 10.93
C ARG A 180 23.27 0.57 11.93
N ALA A 181 23.43 0.33 13.22
CA ALA A 181 23.27 1.35 14.26
C ALA A 181 24.35 2.43 14.14
N GLU A 182 25.61 2.03 13.92
CA GLU A 182 26.74 2.95 13.71
C GLU A 182 26.56 3.81 12.47
N TRP A 183 26.17 3.22 11.35
CA TRP A 183 25.87 3.97 10.13
C TRP A 183 24.79 5.04 10.37
N MET A 184 23.74 4.70 11.14
CA MET A 184 22.69 5.67 11.52
C MET A 184 23.20 6.77 12.45
N ARG A 185 24.12 6.46 13.38
CA ARG A 185 24.77 7.47 14.25
C ARG A 185 25.62 8.45 13.42
N ASN A 186 26.50 7.94 12.56
CA ASN A 186 27.38 8.76 11.72
C ASN A 186 26.58 9.65 10.77
N ARG A 187 25.50 9.11 10.19
CA ARG A 187 24.60 9.89 9.34
C ARG A 187 23.88 11.02 10.07
N ARG A 188 23.56 10.83 11.37
CA ARG A 188 22.93 11.86 12.20
C ARG A 188 23.90 12.96 12.61
N MET A 189 25.18 12.64 12.82
CA MET A 189 26.21 13.62 13.17
C MET A 189 26.65 14.47 11.98
N ALA A 190 26.45 14.00 10.75
CA ALA A 190 26.82 14.69 9.52
C ALA A 190 25.73 15.63 8.97
N ALA A 191 24.58 15.74 9.64
CA ALA A 191 23.43 16.56 9.25
C ALA A 191 23.20 17.67 10.27
#